data_AF-A0A1F9WBX4-F1
#
_entry.id   AF-A0A1F9WBX4-F1
#
_cell.length_a   1.000
_cell.length_b   1.000
_cell.length_c   1.000
_cell.angle_alpha   90.00
_cell.angle_beta   90.00
_cell.angle_gamma   90.00
#
_symmetry.space_group_name_H-M   'P 1'
#
loop_
_entity.id
_entity.type
_entity.pdbx_description
1 polymer ?
#
loop_
_entity_poly.entity_id
_entity_poly.type
_entity_poly.pdbx_seq_one_letter_code
_entity_poly.pdbx_strand_id
1 'polypeptide(L)'
;MQVQEKPYLTGRTFLFSIYKGEDLLQAIQQFSHHHQVRCGLINAIGAVERATFGIYDQKAKKYIKHNLEKELEINSFCGNISIFDDKPMVHAHVVFSDSEGKAFGGHVMAGTRVFSCEVFMQELTGDLKVRKTDKATQLPLWANPICLK
;
A
#
# COMPACT_ATOMS: atom_id res chain seq x y z
N MET A 1 -25.18 14.68 -12.00
CA MET A 1 -23.97 15.53 -12.04
C MET A 1 -22.80 14.65 -11.68
N GLN A 2 -21.83 14.51 -12.59
CA GLN A 2 -20.56 13.84 -12.32
C GLN A 2 -19.90 14.52 -11.13
N VAL A 3 -19.50 13.74 -10.12
CA VAL A 3 -18.64 14.24 -9.06
C VAL A 3 -17.32 14.61 -9.74
N GLN A 4 -17.08 15.90 -9.90
CA GLN A 4 -15.83 16.41 -10.43
C GLN A 4 -14.77 16.20 -9.33
N GLU A 5 -13.98 15.14 -9.47
CA GLU A 5 -12.81 14.93 -8.60
C GLU A 5 -11.94 16.19 -8.63
N LYS A 6 -11.65 16.74 -7.45
CA LYS A 6 -10.81 17.93 -7.32
C LYS A 6 -9.33 17.52 -7.37
N PRO A 7 -8.45 18.35 -7.96
CA PRO A 7 -7.03 18.10 -7.93
C PRO A 7 -6.47 18.24 -6.50
N TYR A 8 -5.39 17.51 -6.23
CA TYR A 8 -4.60 17.67 -5.01
C TYR A 8 -3.39 18.56 -5.28
N LEU A 9 -2.93 19.27 -4.27
CA LEU A 9 -1.63 19.92 -4.25
C LEU A 9 -0.59 18.97 -3.66
N THR A 10 0.68 19.14 -4.04
CA THR A 10 1.79 18.39 -3.44
C THR A 10 2.08 18.94 -2.04
N GLY A 11 1.99 18.06 -1.04
CA GLY A 11 2.40 18.34 0.34
C GLY A 11 3.88 18.02 0.58
N ARG A 12 4.20 17.58 1.79
CA ARG A 12 5.57 17.20 2.19
C ARG A 12 6.05 15.96 1.43
N THR A 13 7.36 15.90 1.20
CA THR A 13 8.04 14.72 0.65
C THR A 13 8.91 14.09 1.74
N PHE A 14 8.87 12.77 1.85
CA PHE A 14 9.69 12.01 2.79
C PHE A 14 10.52 10.98 2.04
N LEU A 15 11.78 10.87 2.44
CA LEU A 15 12.69 9.80 2.09
C LEU A 15 13.19 9.20 3.39
N PHE A 16 12.98 7.90 3.59
CA PHE A 16 13.39 7.21 4.81
C PHE A 16 13.67 5.74 4.56
N SER A 17 14.46 5.15 5.45
CA SER A 17 14.72 3.71 5.46
C SER A 17 13.89 3.03 6.55
N ILE A 18 13.46 1.81 6.28
CA ILE A 18 12.83 0.95 7.29
C ILE A 18 13.91 0.07 7.92
N TYR A 19 13.90 -0.01 9.26
CA TYR A 19 14.85 -0.84 9.99
C TYR A 19 14.73 -2.32 9.61
N LYS A 20 15.88 -2.98 9.52
CA LYS A 20 15.93 -4.43 9.35
C LYS A 20 15.13 -5.13 10.44
N GLY A 21 14.30 -6.08 10.02
CA GLY A 21 13.50 -6.92 10.88
C GLY A 21 12.09 -6.41 11.17
N GLU A 22 11.79 -5.17 10.79
CA GLU A 22 10.44 -4.58 10.85
C GLU A 22 9.51 -5.19 9.80
N ASP A 23 8.20 -5.03 10.02
CA ASP A 23 7.19 -5.35 9.02
C ASP A 23 6.98 -4.17 8.06
N LEU A 24 7.15 -4.42 6.75
CA LEU A 24 7.10 -3.40 5.71
C LEU A 24 5.81 -2.58 5.74
N LEU A 25 4.65 -3.24 5.84
CA LEU A 25 3.36 -2.57 5.79
C LEU A 25 3.10 -1.79 7.09
N GLN A 26 3.40 -2.40 8.24
CA GLN A 26 3.18 -1.77 9.53
C GLN A 26 4.09 -0.55 9.73
N ALA A 27 5.36 -0.64 9.34
CA ALA A 27 6.30 0.48 9.44
C ALA A 27 5.81 1.71 8.64
N ILE A 28 5.34 1.50 7.40
CA ILE A 28 4.81 2.60 6.57
C ILE A 28 3.50 3.15 7.16
N GLN A 29 2.61 2.30 7.70
CA GLN A 29 1.38 2.75 8.37
C GLN A 29 1.70 3.57 9.62
N GLN A 30 2.63 3.12 10.45
CA GLN A 30 3.07 3.84 11.66
C GLN A 30 3.72 5.17 11.32
N PHE A 31 4.57 5.22 10.28
CA PHE A 31 5.15 6.46 9.78
C PHE A 31 4.05 7.44 9.35
N SER A 32 3.09 6.97 8.54
CA SER A 32 1.98 7.79 8.06
C SER A 32 1.14 8.35 9.20
N HIS A 33 0.87 7.53 10.23
CA HIS A 33 0.15 7.95 11.42
C HIS A 33 0.95 8.98 12.24
N HIS A 34 2.22 8.70 12.53
CA HIS A 34 3.08 9.57 13.33
C HIS A 34 3.24 10.96 12.70
N HIS A 35 3.48 11.01 11.39
CA HIS A 35 3.65 12.27 10.65
C HIS A 35 2.32 12.90 10.19
N GLN A 36 1.18 12.31 10.53
CA GLN A 36 -0.17 12.76 10.14
C GLN A 36 -0.36 12.87 8.62
N VAL A 37 0.28 11.99 7.85
CA VAL A 37 0.06 11.88 6.40
C VAL A 37 -1.27 11.17 6.17
N ARG A 38 -2.27 11.93 5.72
CA ARG A 38 -3.66 11.43 5.56
C ARG A 38 -4.03 11.09 4.12
N CYS A 39 -3.30 11.64 3.16
CA CYS A 39 -3.41 11.32 1.75
C CYS A 39 -2.02 11.39 1.12
N GLY A 40 -1.70 10.46 0.23
CA GLY A 40 -0.37 10.41 -0.36
C GLY A 40 -0.12 9.23 -1.27
N LEU A 41 1.05 9.24 -1.89
CA LEU A 41 1.58 8.20 -2.75
C LEU A 41 2.86 7.64 -2.14
N ILE A 42 3.09 6.33 -2.32
CA ILE A 42 4.24 5.63 -1.77
C ILE A 42 4.90 4.82 -2.88
N ASN A 43 6.22 4.92 -2.99
CA ASN A 43 7.06 3.99 -3.74
C ASN A 43 8.19 3.48 -2.84
N ALA A 44 8.62 2.24 -3.06
CA ALA A 44 9.75 1.70 -2.32
C ALA A 44 10.52 0.64 -3.12
N ILE A 45 11.78 0.47 -2.77
CA ILE A 45 12.69 -0.59 -3.24
C ILE A 45 13.46 -1.14 -2.04
N GLY A 46 14.16 -2.26 -2.23
CA GLY A 46 14.98 -2.89 -1.19
C GLY A 46 14.87 -4.40 -1.22
N ALA A 47 15.06 -5.06 -0.09
CA ALA A 47 15.00 -6.51 0.07
C ALA A 47 14.26 -6.92 1.35
N VAL A 48 13.69 -8.11 1.34
CA VAL A 48 12.98 -8.72 2.49
C VAL A 48 13.56 -10.09 2.79
N GLU A 49 13.53 -10.49 4.06
CA GLU A 49 13.95 -11.82 4.50
C GLU A 49 12.83 -12.86 4.28
N ARG A 50 11.58 -12.40 4.25
CA ARG A 50 10.38 -13.15 3.88
C ARG A 50 9.28 -12.20 3.45
N ALA A 51 8.42 -12.66 2.55
CA ALA A 51 7.32 -11.87 2.00
C ALA A 51 5.97 -12.49 2.28
N THR A 52 4.98 -11.63 2.53
CA THR A 52 3.57 -11.99 2.56
C THR A 52 2.78 -11.08 1.64
N PHE A 53 2.05 -11.66 0.70
CA PHE A 53 1.15 -10.92 -0.18
C PHE A 53 -0.14 -11.71 -0.42
N GLY A 54 -1.14 -11.07 -1.01
CA GLY A 54 -2.37 -11.76 -1.36
C GLY A 54 -3.00 -11.35 -2.67
N ILE A 55 -3.84 -12.25 -3.18
CA ILE A 55 -4.65 -12.07 -4.37
C ILE A 55 -6.11 -12.14 -3.95
N TYR A 56 -6.90 -11.13 -4.30
CA TYR A 56 -8.30 -11.11 -3.92
C TYR A 56 -9.13 -12.01 -4.84
N ASP A 57 -9.70 -13.08 -4.31
CA ASP A 57 -10.69 -13.89 -5.00
C ASP A 57 -11.99 -13.10 -5.10
N GLN A 58 -12.32 -12.66 -6.30
CA GLN A 58 -13.47 -11.81 -6.57
C GLN A 58 -14.81 -12.55 -6.43
N LYS A 59 -14.81 -13.89 -6.59
CA LYS A 59 -16.02 -14.72 -6.43
C LYS A 59 -16.26 -15.01 -4.95
N ALA A 60 -15.22 -15.50 -4.26
CA ALA A 60 -15.29 -15.82 -2.84
C ALA A 60 -15.27 -14.58 -1.93
N LYS A 61 -14.87 -13.42 -2.47
CA LYS A 61 -14.71 -12.14 -1.77
C LYS A 61 -13.77 -12.25 -0.57
N LYS A 62 -12.63 -12.92 -0.79
CA LYS A 62 -11.61 -13.20 0.23
C LYS A 62 -10.22 -13.13 -0.39
N TYR A 63 -9.24 -12.71 0.39
CA TYR A 63 -7.85 -12.80 -0.04
C TYR A 63 -7.30 -14.23 0.09
N ILE A 64 -6.64 -14.68 -0.96
CA ILE A 64 -5.76 -15.85 -0.96
C ILE A 64 -4.38 -15.34 -0.57
N LYS A 65 -3.88 -15.81 0.58
CA LYS A 65 -2.61 -15.38 1.16
C LYS A 65 -1.47 -16.28 0.67
N HIS A 66 -0.36 -15.66 0.27
CA HIS A 66 0.87 -16.32 -0.10
C HIS A 66 1.98 -15.89 0.86
N ASN A 67 2.66 -16.87 1.46
CA ASN A 67 3.83 -16.64 2.31
C ASN A 67 5.05 -17.25 1.62
N LEU A 68 6.10 -16.45 1.45
CA LEU A 68 7.39 -16.89 0.92
C LEU A 68 8.44 -16.73 2.01
N GLU A 69 8.87 -17.86 2.57
CA GLU A 69 9.90 -17.94 3.61
C GLU A 69 11.30 -18.02 2.97
N LYS A 70 11.64 -16.98 2.21
CA LYS A 70 12.94 -16.82 1.54
C LYS A 70 13.27 -15.36 1.28
N GLU A 71 14.56 -15.10 1.10
CA GLU A 71 15.09 -13.80 0.72
C GLU A 71 14.59 -13.38 -0.68
N LEU A 72 14.17 -12.13 -0.80
CA LEU A 72 13.58 -11.58 -2.00
C LEU A 72 13.96 -10.11 -2.16
N GLU A 73 14.27 -9.70 -3.38
CA GLU A 73 14.34 -8.28 -3.76
C GLU A 73 12.92 -7.71 -3.90
N ILE A 74 12.73 -6.44 -3.53
CA ILE A 74 11.56 -5.61 -3.81
C ILE A 74 11.86 -4.84 -5.11
N ASN A 75 11.47 -5.39 -6.25
CA ASN A 75 11.68 -4.75 -7.54
C ASN A 75 10.77 -3.53 -7.73
N SER A 76 9.57 -3.57 -7.15
CA SER A 76 8.63 -2.45 -7.17
C SER A 76 7.65 -2.55 -6.00
N PHE A 77 7.48 -1.45 -5.28
CA PHE A 77 6.37 -1.24 -4.38
C PHE A 77 5.64 0.03 -4.82
N CYS A 78 4.32 -0.03 -4.99
CA CYS A 78 3.51 1.12 -5.33
C CYS A 78 2.23 1.11 -4.48
N GLY A 79 1.94 2.23 -3.83
CA GLY A 79 0.78 2.35 -2.97
C GLY A 79 0.29 3.77 -2.78
N ASN A 80 -0.79 3.88 -2.03
CA ASN A 80 -1.38 5.15 -1.62
C ASN A 80 -1.76 5.13 -0.14
N ILE A 81 -1.90 6.33 0.41
CA ILE A 81 -2.43 6.60 1.75
C ILE A 81 -3.77 7.31 1.58
N SER A 82 -4.75 6.90 2.36
CA SER A 82 -6.10 7.45 2.39
C SER A 82 -6.75 7.14 3.74
N ILE A 83 -7.92 7.69 4.03
CA ILE A 83 -8.57 7.51 5.33
C ILE A 83 -9.53 6.32 5.31
N PHE A 84 -9.44 5.44 6.30
CA PHE A 84 -10.43 4.40 6.58
C PHE A 84 -10.66 4.35 8.10
N ASP A 85 -11.91 4.37 8.55
CA ASP A 85 -12.28 4.48 9.97
C ASP A 85 -11.48 5.55 10.74
N ASP A 86 -11.47 6.77 10.18
CA ASP A 86 -10.79 7.96 10.71
C ASP A 86 -9.26 7.85 10.90
N LYS A 87 -8.64 6.81 10.33
CA LYS A 87 -7.20 6.57 10.40
C LYS A 87 -6.55 6.49 9.01
N PRO A 88 -5.29 6.92 8.87
CA PRO A 88 -4.52 6.66 7.66
C PRO A 88 -4.40 5.15 7.41
N MET A 89 -4.76 4.73 6.20
CA MET A 89 -4.65 3.36 5.71
C MET A 89 -3.75 3.36 4.47
N VAL A 90 -2.74 2.50 4.51
CA VAL A 90 -1.88 2.19 3.37
C VAL A 90 -2.52 1.08 2.54
N HIS A 91 -2.69 1.32 1.24
CA HIS A 91 -3.02 0.29 0.26
C HIS A 91 -1.88 0.22 -0.76
N ALA A 92 -1.15 -0.88 -0.77
CA ALA A 92 0.00 -1.07 -1.63
C ALA A 92 0.01 -2.44 -2.31
N HIS A 93 0.67 -2.48 -3.46
CA HIS A 93 0.99 -3.67 -4.21
C HIS A 93 2.50 -3.73 -4.40
N VAL A 94 3.03 -4.95 -4.56
CA VAL A 94 4.46 -5.20 -4.62
C VAL A 94 4.78 -6.28 -5.64
N VAL A 95 5.95 -6.15 -6.27
CA VAL A 95 6.63 -7.18 -7.04
C VAL A 95 7.94 -7.51 -6.34
N PHE A 96 8.15 -8.79 -6.11
CA PHE A 96 9.36 -9.37 -5.57
C PHE A 96 10.07 -10.24 -6.63
N SER A 97 11.37 -10.44 -6.49
CA SER A 97 12.12 -11.43 -7.25
C SER A 97 13.04 -12.25 -6.35
N ASP A 98 13.12 -13.56 -6.60
CA ASP A 98 14.10 -14.42 -5.93
C ASP A 98 15.44 -14.44 -6.67
N SER A 99 16.38 -15.22 -6.14
CA SER A 99 17.74 -15.40 -6.70
C SER A 99 17.76 -16.00 -8.11
N GLU A 100 16.68 -16.62 -8.57
CA GLU A 100 16.53 -17.15 -9.92
C GLU A 100 15.91 -16.11 -10.88
N GLY A 101 15.60 -14.92 -10.38
CA GLY A 101 14.91 -13.86 -11.13
C GLY A 101 13.42 -14.12 -11.31
N LYS A 102 12.84 -15.11 -10.60
CA LYS A 102 11.41 -15.40 -10.69
C LYS A 102 10.63 -14.35 -9.92
N ALA A 103 9.64 -13.76 -10.59
CA ALA A 103 8.81 -12.72 -10.02
C ALA A 103 7.59 -13.27 -9.27
N PHE A 104 7.29 -12.64 -8.13
CA PHE A 104 6.10 -12.87 -7.31
C PHE A 104 5.46 -11.53 -6.98
N GLY A 105 4.15 -11.45 -6.73
CA GLY A 105 3.57 -10.16 -6.38
C GLY A 105 2.07 -10.19 -6.15
N GLY A 106 1.59 -9.11 -5.54
CA GLY A 106 0.19 -8.96 -5.20
C GLY A 106 -0.04 -7.82 -4.22
N HIS A 107 -1.16 -7.88 -3.50
CA HIS A 107 -1.48 -6.96 -2.42
C HIS A 107 -0.53 -7.18 -1.24
N VAL A 108 0.15 -6.13 -0.78
CA VAL A 108 1.08 -6.23 0.35
C VAL A 108 0.32 -6.57 1.63
N MET A 109 0.85 -7.50 2.41
CA MET A 109 0.26 -7.89 3.69
C MET A 109 1.29 -7.88 4.82
N ALA A 110 0.78 -7.77 6.05
CA ALA A 110 1.58 -8.02 7.24
C ALA A 110 2.15 -9.44 7.22
N GLY A 111 3.37 -9.59 7.72
CA GLY A 111 4.22 -10.77 7.58
C GLY A 111 5.41 -10.56 6.63
N THR A 112 5.56 -9.37 6.03
CA THR A 112 6.65 -9.04 5.11
C THR A 112 7.81 -8.40 5.88
N ARG A 113 8.85 -9.19 6.19
CA ARG A 113 9.95 -8.78 7.07
C ARG A 113 11.09 -8.15 6.29
N VAL A 114 11.38 -6.88 6.56
CA VAL A 114 12.38 -6.09 5.85
C VAL A 114 13.80 -6.58 6.16
N PHE A 115 14.63 -6.73 5.12
CA PHE A 115 16.08 -6.80 5.27
C PHE A 115 16.69 -5.39 5.12
N SER A 116 16.33 -4.70 4.04
CA SER A 116 16.65 -3.29 3.75
C SER A 116 15.50 -2.69 2.93
N CYS A 117 15.07 -1.46 3.20
CA CYS A 117 14.04 -0.84 2.39
C CYS A 117 14.18 0.67 2.41
N GLU A 118 14.11 1.27 1.23
CA GLU A 118 14.13 2.71 1.01
C GLU A 118 12.76 3.13 0.48
N VAL A 119 12.13 4.08 1.16
CA VAL A 119 10.77 4.52 0.89
C VAL A 119 10.78 5.98 0.46
N PHE A 120 10.10 6.25 -0.65
CA PHE A 120 9.65 7.57 -1.06
C PHE A 120 8.17 7.71 -0.73
N MET A 121 7.80 8.79 -0.04
CA MET A 121 6.42 9.13 0.25
C MET A 121 6.14 10.58 -0.13
N GLN A 122 5.14 10.79 -0.99
CA GLN A 122 4.63 12.11 -1.35
C GLN A 122 3.27 12.33 -0.68
N GLU A 123 3.20 13.26 0.27
CA GLU A 123 1.93 13.71 0.83
C GLU A 123 1.16 14.51 -0.23
N LEU A 124 -0.16 14.36 -0.21
CA LEU A 124 -1.09 15.14 -1.02
C LEU A 124 -2.00 15.95 -0.10
N THR A 125 -2.15 17.24 -0.39
CA THR A 125 -3.02 18.16 0.36
C THR A 125 -4.24 18.53 -0.48
N GLY A 126 -5.43 18.35 0.11
CA GLY A 126 -6.72 18.55 -0.54
C GLY A 126 -7.83 17.95 0.31
N ASP A 127 -9.01 17.72 -0.29
CA ASP A 127 -10.10 17.01 0.37
C ASP A 127 -9.65 15.60 0.76
N LEU A 128 -10.04 15.12 1.95
CA LEU A 128 -9.64 13.79 2.40
C LEU A 128 -10.22 12.71 1.47
N LYS A 129 -9.35 11.83 0.96
CA LYS A 129 -9.79 10.63 0.25
C LYS A 129 -10.22 9.57 1.27
N VAL A 130 -11.53 9.38 1.42
CA VAL A 130 -12.11 8.44 2.40
C VAL A 130 -12.52 7.13 1.74
N ARG A 131 -12.17 6.02 2.37
CA ARG A 131 -12.59 4.67 2.03
C ARG A 131 -13.85 4.28 2.79
N LYS A 132 -14.73 3.54 2.13
CA LYS A 132 -15.88 2.85 2.71
C LYS A 132 -15.92 1.44 2.18
N THR A 133 -16.42 0.51 2.98
CA THR A 133 -16.66 -0.85 2.51
C THR A 133 -17.71 -0.82 1.41
N ASP A 134 -17.31 -1.18 0.20
CA ASP A 134 -18.21 -1.30 -0.92
C ASP A 134 -19.00 -2.62 -0.83
N LYS A 135 -20.31 -2.56 -1.03
CA LYS A 135 -21.19 -3.74 -0.86
C LYS A 135 -20.98 -4.77 -1.96
N ALA A 136 -20.64 -4.35 -3.18
CA ALA A 136 -20.48 -5.28 -4.29
C ALA A 136 -19.20 -6.10 -4.13
N THR A 137 -18.09 -5.42 -3.87
CA THR A 137 -16.74 -6.00 -3.81
C THR A 137 -16.34 -6.49 -2.42
N GLN A 138 -16.96 -5.99 -1.35
CA GLN A 138 -16.56 -6.19 0.05
C GLN A 138 -15.16 -5.65 0.37
N LEU A 139 -14.67 -4.70 -0.43
CA LEU A 139 -13.37 -4.06 -0.25
C LEU A 139 -13.53 -2.63 0.30
N PRO A 140 -12.54 -2.12 1.06
CA PRO A 140 -12.48 -0.72 1.43
C PRO A 140 -12.05 0.13 0.22
N LEU A 141 -13.01 0.71 -0.48
CA LEU A 141 -12.79 1.51 -1.69
C LEU A 141 -13.08 2.98 -1.43
N TRP A 142 -12.50 3.87 -2.24
CA TRP A 142 -12.84 5.29 -2.15
C TRP A 142 -14.33 5.50 -2.41
N ALA A 143 -14.99 6.30 -1.55
CA ALA A 143 -16.45 6.39 -1.50
C ALA A 143 -17.12 6.98 -2.76
N ASN A 144 -16.35 7.65 -3.62
CA ASN A 144 -16.83 8.34 -4.82
C ASN A 144 -16.16 7.78 -6.08
N PRO A 145 -16.43 6.54 -6.51
CA PRO A 145 -15.89 6.03 -7.77
C PRO A 145 -16.48 6.79 -8.95
N ILE A 146 -15.66 7.06 -9.97
CA ILE A 146 -16.12 7.71 -11.21
C ILE A 146 -16.97 6.72 -12.01
N CYS A 147 -18.14 7.15 -12.47
CA CYS A 147 -18.97 6.43 -13.44
C CYS A 147 -19.10 7.29 -14.70
N LEU A 148 -18.57 6.81 -15.82
CA LEU A 148 -18.53 7.52 -17.11
C LEU A 148 -19.79 7.29 -17.97
N LYS A 149 -20.91 6.88 -17.36
CA LYS A 149 -22.17 6.72 -18.08
C LYS A 149 -22.69 8.04 -18.62
#